data_AF-A0A1W9IXS8-F1
#
_entry.id   AF-A0A1W9IXS8-F1
#
_cell.length_a   1.000
_cell.length_b   1.000
_cell.length_c   1.000
_cell.angle_alpha   90.00
_cell.angle_beta   90.00
_cell.angle_gamma   90.00
#
_symmetry.space_group_name_H-M   'P 1'
#
loop_
_entity.id
_entity.type
_entity.pdbx_description
1 polymer ?
#
loop_
_entity_poly.entity_id
_entity_poly.type
_entity_poly.pdbx_seq_one_letter_code
_entity_poly.pdbx_strand_id
1 'polypeptide(L)'
;MVRRIFSSWLDLFLLFVPVTAVLELLKADPLLIFITSGLAIVPLAGLLGRATEHITTHVGAGIGSLLNASLGNAAELIIALAALREGLHDVVKASLTGSILGNILLVLGVSMVAGGMKYERQTFNRTAAGMG
;
A
#
# COMPACT_ATOMS: atom_id res chain seq x y z
N MET A 1 4.01 12.22 18.39
CA MET A 1 3.30 11.12 17.69
C MET A 1 2.26 11.65 16.69
N VAL A 2 1.31 12.50 17.10
CA VAL A 2 0.23 13.04 16.21
C VAL A 2 0.74 13.84 15.00
N ARG A 3 1.82 14.62 15.13
CA ARG A 3 2.40 15.38 14.00
C ARG A 3 2.96 14.53 12.85
N ARG A 4 3.17 13.22 13.05
CA ARG A 4 3.70 12.31 12.02
C ARG A 4 2.60 11.63 11.20
N ILE A 5 1.33 11.80 11.60
CA ILE A 5 0.16 11.22 10.92
C ILE A 5 -0.26 12.09 9.72
N PHE A 6 0.08 13.39 9.70
CA PHE A 6 -0.30 14.33 8.64
C PHE A 6 0.92 14.89 7.90
N SER A 7 1.78 14.03 7.38
CA SER A 7 3.01 14.43 6.69
C SER A 7 2.85 14.49 5.17
N SER A 8 1.78 13.93 4.62
CA SER A 8 1.50 13.82 3.20
C SER A 8 0.07 14.27 2.88
N TRP A 9 -0.15 14.78 1.66
CA TRP A 9 -1.49 15.12 1.18
C TRP A 9 -2.45 13.93 1.19
N LEU A 10 -1.91 12.71 1.12
CA LEU A 10 -2.66 11.45 1.21
C LEU A 10 -3.30 11.24 2.59
N ASP A 11 -2.72 11.80 3.66
CA ASP A 11 -3.26 11.64 5.01
C ASP A 11 -4.63 12.33 5.17
N LEU A 12 -5.01 13.24 4.27
CA LEU A 12 -6.38 13.79 4.19
C LEU A 12 -7.43 12.69 4.01
N PHE A 13 -7.08 11.59 3.36
CA PHE A 13 -8.01 10.49 3.12
C PHE A 13 -8.34 9.71 4.40
N LEU A 14 -7.65 9.97 5.52
CA LEU A 14 -8.04 9.41 6.82
C LEU A 14 -9.44 9.83 7.26
N LEU A 15 -9.98 10.93 6.71
CA LEU A 15 -11.39 11.29 6.92
C LEU A 15 -12.35 10.20 6.42
N PHE A 16 -11.94 9.39 5.43
CA PHE A 16 -12.80 8.34 4.88
C PHE A 16 -12.96 7.16 5.85
N VAL A 17 -12.11 7.03 6.89
CA VAL A 17 -12.25 6.01 7.92
C VAL A 17 -13.56 6.18 8.71
N PRO A 18 -13.80 7.31 9.40
CA PRO A 18 -15.08 7.51 10.09
C PRO A 18 -16.25 7.63 9.11
N VAL A 19 -16.06 8.19 7.90
CA VAL A 19 -17.12 8.27 6.88
C VAL A 19 -17.61 6.87 6.49
N THR A 20 -16.70 5.96 6.20
CA THR A 20 -17.05 4.56 5.84
C THR A 20 -17.79 3.87 6.98
N ALA A 21 -17.32 4.03 8.22
CA ALA A 21 -17.98 3.44 9.39
C ALA A 21 -19.41 3.96 9.57
N VAL A 22 -19.64 5.27 9.37
CA VAL A 22 -20.98 5.86 9.42
C VAL A 22 -21.87 5.35 8.27
N LEU A 23 -21.34 5.25 7.05
CA LEU A 23 -22.08 4.73 5.90
C LEU A 23 -22.51 3.27 6.10
N GLU A 24 -21.63 2.45 6.67
CA GLU A 24 -21.94 1.05 7.03
C GLU A 24 -23.04 0.99 8.09
N LEU A 25 -22.94 1.81 9.15
CA LEU A 25 -23.95 1.87 10.22
C LEU A 25 -25.35 2.28 9.70
N LEU A 26 -25.38 3.18 8.71
CA LEU A 26 -26.60 3.62 8.06
C LEU A 26 -27.10 2.66 6.97
N LYS A 27 -26.36 1.57 6.69
CA LYS A 27 -26.62 0.64 5.58
C LYS A 27 -26.81 1.36 4.26
N ALA A 28 -25.91 2.31 3.98
CA ALA A 28 -25.91 3.08 2.77
C ALA A 28 -25.63 2.21 1.52
N ASP A 29 -25.60 2.84 0.35
CA ASP A 29 -25.31 2.16 -0.90
C ASP A 29 -23.97 1.37 -0.84
N PRO A 30 -23.96 0.06 -1.19
CA PRO A 30 -22.74 -0.75 -1.15
C PRO A 30 -21.59 -0.22 -2.01
N LEU A 31 -21.89 0.44 -3.14
CA LEU A 31 -20.89 1.08 -3.98
C LEU A 31 -20.20 2.24 -3.25
N LEU A 32 -20.98 3.04 -2.52
CA LEU A 32 -20.42 4.15 -1.73
C LEU A 32 -19.52 3.63 -0.63
N ILE A 33 -19.98 2.61 0.11
CA ILE A 33 -19.18 1.96 1.17
C ILE A 33 -17.88 1.38 0.59
N PHE A 34 -17.95 0.72 -0.57
CA PHE A 34 -16.79 0.17 -1.26
C PHE A 34 -15.77 1.26 -1.64
N ILE A 35 -16.24 2.34 -2.28
CA ILE A 35 -15.37 3.45 -2.70
C ILE A 35 -14.73 4.13 -1.49
N THR A 36 -15.51 4.47 -0.46
CA THR A 36 -14.96 5.14 0.73
C THR A 36 -14.03 4.22 1.52
N SER A 37 -14.30 2.92 1.58
CA SER A 37 -13.39 1.93 2.16
C SER A 37 -12.06 1.90 1.42
N GLY A 38 -12.09 1.86 0.09
CA GLY A 38 -10.89 1.90 -0.75
C GLY A 38 -10.05 3.16 -0.51
N LEU A 39 -10.70 4.32 -0.45
CA LEU A 39 -10.02 5.60 -0.16
C LEU A 39 -9.45 5.65 1.26
N ALA A 40 -10.14 5.06 2.24
CA ALA A 40 -9.66 4.97 3.62
C ALA A 40 -8.41 4.07 3.75
N ILE A 41 -8.33 3.00 2.95
CA ILE A 41 -7.20 2.06 2.97
C ILE A 41 -5.89 2.73 2.51
N VAL A 42 -5.93 3.65 1.54
CA VAL A 42 -4.74 4.31 0.96
C VAL A 42 -3.81 4.91 2.04
N PRO A 43 -4.26 5.83 2.91
CA PRO A 43 -3.40 6.38 3.96
C PRO A 43 -3.08 5.37 5.07
N LEU A 44 -4.00 4.43 5.36
CA LEU A 44 -3.77 3.40 6.38
C LEU A 44 -2.63 2.46 5.99
N ALA A 45 -2.56 2.06 4.72
CA ALA A 45 -1.45 1.27 4.19
C ALA A 45 -0.12 2.02 4.30
N GLY A 46 -0.12 3.33 3.99
CA GLY A 46 1.05 4.19 4.16
C GLY A 46 1.50 4.33 5.63
N LEU A 47 0.54 4.48 6.56
CA LEU A 47 0.83 4.51 8.00
C LEU A 47 1.40 3.19 8.50
N LEU A 48 0.85 2.07 8.04
CA LEU A 48 1.35 0.73 8.38
C LEU A 48 2.79 0.55 7.90
N GLY A 49 3.09 0.92 6.64
CA GLY A 49 4.45 0.86 6.11
C GLY A 49 5.44 1.71 6.89
N ARG A 50 5.08 2.96 7.24
CA ARG A 50 5.93 3.83 8.09
C ARG A 50 6.14 3.25 9.49
N ALA A 51 5.11 2.62 10.06
CA ALA A 51 5.21 1.95 11.35
C ALA A 51 6.15 0.73 11.27
N THR A 52 6.03 -0.07 10.21
CA THR A 52 6.94 -1.18 9.94
C THR A 52 8.37 -0.71 9.81
N GLU A 53 8.63 0.30 8.98
CA GLU A 53 9.98 0.86 8.81
C GLU A 53 10.56 1.37 10.14
N HIS A 54 9.72 2.00 10.98
CA HIS A 54 10.17 2.43 12.28
C HIS A 54 10.51 1.27 13.22
N ILE A 55 9.83 0.13 13.11
CA ILE A 55 10.16 -1.07 13.91
C ILE A 55 11.42 -1.73 13.35
N THR A 56 11.57 -1.81 12.03
CA THR A 56 12.71 -2.48 11.40
C THR A 56 14.04 -1.80 11.73
N THR A 57 14.05 -0.49 12.00
CA THR A 57 15.26 0.23 12.45
C THR A 57 15.72 -0.14 13.87
N HIS A 58 14.86 -0.76 14.67
CA HIS A 58 15.17 -1.12 16.07
C HIS A 58 15.47 -2.63 16.25
N VAL A 59 15.47 -3.40 15.17
CA VAL A 59 15.76 -4.85 15.17
C VAL A 59 16.97 -5.16 14.29
N GLY A 60 17.58 -6.32 14.49
CA GLY A 60 18.72 -6.75 13.66
C GLY A 60 18.33 -6.96 12.19
N ALA A 61 19.29 -6.81 11.28
CA ALA A 61 19.07 -6.81 9.82
C ALA A 61 18.24 -8.00 9.30
N GLY A 62 18.46 -9.22 9.83
CA GLY A 62 17.69 -10.41 9.43
C GLY A 62 16.22 -10.37 9.86
N ILE A 63 15.92 -9.88 11.06
CA ILE A 63 14.54 -9.72 11.53
C ILE A 63 13.89 -8.53 10.81
N GLY A 64 14.65 -7.45 10.60
CA GLY A 64 14.20 -6.27 9.87
C GLY A 64 13.80 -6.59 8.43
N SER A 65 14.57 -7.42 7.72
CA SER A 65 14.25 -7.83 6.35
C SER A 65 12.99 -8.70 6.30
N LEU A 66 12.83 -9.65 7.23
CA LEU A 66 11.61 -10.48 7.35
C LEU A 66 10.37 -9.63 7.66
N LEU A 67 10.48 -8.67 8.58
CA LEU A 67 9.39 -7.76 8.92
C LEU A 67 9.02 -6.85 7.76
N ASN A 68 10.01 -6.34 7.01
CA ASN A 68 9.72 -5.51 5.84
C ASN A 68 9.06 -6.33 4.72
N ALA A 69 9.53 -7.55 4.46
CA ALA A 69 8.94 -8.42 3.43
C ALA A 69 7.50 -8.84 3.76
N SER A 70 7.17 -9.02 5.05
CA SER A 70 5.83 -9.40 5.49
C SER A 70 4.92 -8.18 5.69
N LEU A 71 5.30 -7.26 6.59
CA LEU A 71 4.47 -6.12 6.98
C LEU A 71 4.49 -4.97 5.96
N GLY A 72 5.54 -4.88 5.14
CA GLY A 72 5.60 -3.90 4.05
C GLY A 72 4.51 -4.10 3.00
N ASN A 73 3.94 -5.32 2.92
CA ASN A 73 2.77 -5.62 2.10
C ASN A 73 1.56 -6.11 2.91
N ALA A 74 1.50 -5.79 4.22
CA ALA A 74 0.45 -6.32 5.09
C ALA A 74 -0.95 -5.86 4.67
N ALA A 75 -1.12 -4.66 4.14
CA ALA A 75 -2.42 -4.19 3.67
C ALA A 75 -2.99 -5.09 2.57
N GLU A 76 -2.16 -5.47 1.58
CA GLU A 76 -2.57 -6.39 0.51
C GLU A 76 -2.89 -7.78 1.07
N LEU A 77 -2.05 -8.30 1.97
CA LEU A 77 -2.27 -9.61 2.60
C LEU A 77 -3.56 -9.63 3.43
N ILE A 78 -3.86 -8.59 4.20
CA ILE A 78 -5.09 -8.50 5.00
C ILE A 78 -6.32 -8.53 4.10
N ILE A 79 -6.32 -7.75 3.02
CA ILE A 79 -7.45 -7.69 2.08
C ILE A 79 -7.61 -9.03 1.35
N ALA A 80 -6.51 -9.62 0.89
CA ALA A 80 -6.52 -10.93 0.23
C ALA A 80 -7.06 -12.01 1.17
N LEU A 81 -6.62 -12.05 2.42
CA LEU A 81 -7.10 -13.02 3.42
C LEU A 81 -8.59 -12.81 3.75
N ALA A 82 -9.06 -11.56 3.86
CA ALA A 82 -10.47 -11.26 4.06
C ALA A 82 -11.32 -11.75 2.87
N ALA A 83 -10.88 -11.45 1.65
CA ALA A 83 -11.56 -11.90 0.43
C ALA A 83 -11.55 -13.43 0.28
N LEU A 84 -10.45 -14.09 0.63
CA LEU A 84 -10.36 -15.56 0.65
C LEU A 84 -11.36 -16.19 1.61
N ARG A 85 -11.57 -15.60 2.79
CA ARG A 85 -12.56 -16.09 3.78
C ARG A 85 -13.99 -16.02 3.25
N GLU A 86 -14.27 -15.05 2.38
CA GLU A 86 -15.55 -14.91 1.69
C GLU A 86 -15.63 -15.74 0.39
N GLY A 87 -14.64 -16.58 0.10
CA GLY A 87 -14.62 -17.43 -1.11
C GLY A 87 -14.32 -16.67 -2.41
N LEU A 88 -13.87 -15.41 -2.34
CA LEU A 88 -13.60 -14.55 -3.50
C LEU A 88 -12.24 -14.86 -4.16
N HIS A 89 -12.01 -16.12 -4.53
CA HIS A 89 -10.72 -16.59 -5.06
C HIS A 89 -10.28 -15.85 -6.33
N ASP A 90 -11.21 -15.50 -7.21
CA ASP A 90 -10.89 -14.79 -8.45
C ASP A 90 -10.48 -13.34 -8.19
N VAL A 91 -11.08 -12.69 -7.20
CA VAL A 91 -10.69 -11.34 -6.76
C VAL A 91 -9.27 -11.35 -6.20
N VAL A 92 -8.92 -12.38 -5.41
CA VAL A 92 -7.58 -12.52 -4.82
C VAL A 92 -6.53 -12.80 -5.90
N LYS A 93 -6.82 -13.69 -6.85
CA LYS A 93 -5.93 -13.93 -8.00
C LYS A 93 -5.75 -12.67 -8.84
N ALA A 94 -6.83 -11.93 -9.10
CA ALA A 94 -6.79 -10.68 -9.83
C ALA A 94 -5.99 -9.60 -9.08
N SER A 95 -6.16 -9.47 -7.75
CA SER A 95 -5.44 -8.47 -6.95
C SER A 95 -3.94 -8.74 -6.92
N LEU A 96 -3.53 -10.00 -6.72
CA LEU A 96 -2.11 -10.40 -6.73
C LEU A 96 -1.47 -10.15 -8.10
N THR A 97 -2.17 -10.53 -9.18
CA THR A 97 -1.71 -10.26 -10.55
C THR A 97 -1.60 -8.74 -10.79
N GLY A 98 -2.60 -7.98 -10.34
CA GLY A 98 -2.62 -6.53 -10.42
C GLY A 98 -1.47 -5.86 -9.65
N SER A 99 -1.12 -6.35 -8.47
CA SER A 99 0.01 -5.84 -7.67
C SER A 99 1.36 -6.06 -8.36
N ILE A 100 1.56 -7.25 -8.95
CA ILE A 100 2.77 -7.55 -9.74
C ILE A 100 2.88 -6.61 -10.94
N LEU A 101 1.81 -6.51 -11.73
CA LEU A 101 1.78 -5.63 -12.90
C LEU A 101 1.91 -4.16 -12.50
N GLY A 102 1.28 -3.76 -11.40
CA GLY A 102 1.34 -2.42 -10.83
C GLY A 102 2.77 -2.03 -10.49
N ASN A 103 3.53 -2.88 -9.81
CA ASN A 103 4.90 -2.57 -9.44
C ASN A 103 5.86 -2.57 -10.64
N ILE A 104 5.77 -3.57 -11.52
CA ILE A 104 6.75 -3.76 -12.61
C ILE A 104 6.46 -2.84 -13.80
N LEU A 105 5.20 -2.50 -14.07
CA LEU A 105 4.85 -1.67 -15.23
C LEU A 105 4.46 -0.25 -14.80
N LEU A 106 3.46 -0.11 -13.93
CA LEU A 106 2.90 1.21 -13.61
C LEU A 106 3.87 2.04 -12.76
N VAL A 107 4.26 1.55 -11.59
CA VAL A 107 5.14 2.26 -10.65
C VAL A 107 6.50 2.49 -11.29
N LEU A 108 7.09 1.45 -11.88
CA LEU A 108 8.36 1.58 -12.60
C LEU A 108 8.27 2.60 -13.75
N GLY A 109 7.25 2.49 -14.61
CA GLY A 109 7.05 3.37 -15.75
C GLY A 109 6.85 4.82 -15.34
N VAL A 110 6.01 5.09 -14.34
CA VAL A 110 5.81 6.44 -13.78
C VAL A 110 7.10 6.97 -13.16
N SER A 111 7.87 6.13 -12.47
CA SER A 111 9.15 6.53 -11.88
C SER A 111 10.18 6.93 -12.95
N MET A 112 10.26 6.16 -14.04
CA MET A 112 11.11 6.46 -15.20
C MET A 112 10.69 7.78 -15.86
N VAL A 113 9.40 7.99 -16.12
CA VAL A 113 8.88 9.23 -16.70
C VAL A 113 9.17 10.41 -15.78
N ALA A 114 8.77 10.33 -14.51
CA ALA A 114 8.89 11.42 -13.55
C ALA A 114 10.35 11.86 -13.35
N GLY A 115 11.28 10.91 -13.18
CA GLY A 115 12.69 11.31 -13.08
C GLY A 115 13.31 11.66 -14.44
N GLY A 116 12.81 11.12 -15.55
CA GLY A 116 13.25 11.44 -16.91
C GLY A 116 12.92 12.86 -17.34
N MET A 117 11.89 13.47 -16.72
CA MET A 117 11.57 14.90 -16.91
C MET A 117 12.70 15.83 -16.44
N LYS A 118 13.57 15.36 -15.54
CA LYS A 118 14.70 16.15 -15.00
C LYS A 118 16.07 15.65 -15.48
N TYR A 119 16.21 14.35 -15.70
CA TYR A 119 17.49 13.72 -16.02
C TYR A 119 17.41 12.97 -17.36
N GLU A 120 18.30 13.30 -18.30
CA GLU A 120 18.38 12.65 -19.61
C GLU A 120 18.73 11.16 -19.52
N ARG A 121 19.54 10.78 -18.53
CA ARG A 121 19.88 9.38 -18.23
C ARG A 121 19.86 9.13 -16.73
N GLN A 122 19.12 8.13 -16.31
CA GLN A 122 19.10 7.64 -14.93
C GLN A 122 20.02 6.43 -14.81
N THR A 123 20.96 6.48 -13.86
CA THR A 123 21.85 5.36 -13.55
C THR A 123 21.38 4.67 -12.29
N PHE A 124 21.36 3.34 -12.33
CA PHE A 124 20.94 2.50 -11.20
C PHE A 124 22.04 1.52 -10.83
N ASN A 125 22.14 1.21 -9.54
CA ASN A 125 23.04 0.17 -9.07
C ASN A 125 22.52 -1.19 -9.56
N ARG A 126 23.29 -1.86 -10.43
CA ARG A 126 22.89 -3.15 -11.04
C ARG A 126 22.65 -4.25 -10.02
N THR A 127 23.36 -4.26 -8.89
CA THR A 127 23.21 -5.26 -7.83
C THR A 127 21.98 -5.01 -6.97
N ALA A 128 21.61 -3.74 -6.75
CA ALA A 128 20.43 -3.39 -5.96
C ALA A 128 19.13 -3.36 -6.79
N ALA A 129 19.22 -3.08 -8.09
CA ALA A 129 18.09 -2.98 -9.01
C ALA A 129 17.87 -4.24 -9.86
N GLY A 130 18.87 -5.11 -9.96
CA GLY A 130 18.70 -6.45 -10.51
C GLY A 130 17.96 -7.35 -9.52
N MET A 131 17.18 -8.31 -10.03
CA MET A 131 16.73 -9.44 -9.22
C MET A 131 17.98 -10.23 -8.81
N GLY A 132 18.55 -9.89 -7.67
CA GLY A 132 19.58 -10.67 -6.98
C GLY A 132 18.98 -11.93 -6.37
#